data_AF-A0A0H3A1D1-F1
#
_entry.id   AF-A0A0H3A1D1-F1
#
_cell.length_a   1.000
_cell.length_b   1.000
_cell.length_c   1.000
_cell.angle_alpha   90.00
_cell.angle_beta   90.00
_cell.angle_gamma   90.00
#
_symmetry.space_group_name_H-M   'P 1'
#
loop_
_entity.id
_entity.type
_entity.pdbx_description
1 polymer ?
#
loop_
_entity_poly.entity_id
_entity_poly.type
_entity_poly.pdbx_seq_one_letter_code
_entity_poly.pdbx_strand_id
1 'polypeptide(L)'
;MPNGWGSYLNEMPALDRGYHRINRTDLLNGDGLPQTLLAGYVWGTGSSAFLVGRRARVFRDNDAARIADCLQGVAEELRKGNTVEAYGSMLRGNPNNLKHLGPSFFTKFLYAADAEGAQPGRALILDQFVAVALKDIDGWDISRTGPWEPNTYEDWLAHAHRIASDEGVRPDAVEMAYFNHGREIG
;
A
#
# COMPACT_ATOMS: atom_id res chain seq x y z
N MET A 1 -9.67 -25.20 -6.58
CA MET A 1 -9.64 -23.74 -6.40
C MET A 1 -9.78 -23.48 -4.90
N PRO A 2 -8.75 -23.01 -4.19
CA PRO A 2 -8.92 -22.59 -2.80
C PRO A 2 -9.88 -21.38 -2.78
N ASN A 3 -10.95 -21.51 -2.01
CA ASN A 3 -12.14 -20.66 -2.06
C ASN A 3 -12.01 -19.46 -1.12
N GLY A 4 -11.50 -18.33 -1.63
CA GLY A 4 -11.68 -17.01 -1.04
C GLY A 4 -10.94 -16.72 0.29
N TRP A 5 -10.84 -15.43 0.63
CA TRP A 5 -10.04 -14.92 1.77
C TRP A 5 -10.37 -15.51 3.15
N GLY A 6 -11.57 -16.06 3.32
CA GLY A 6 -11.96 -16.73 4.56
C GLY A 6 -11.06 -17.93 4.88
N SER A 7 -10.62 -18.70 3.88
CA SER A 7 -9.72 -19.83 4.11
C SER A 7 -8.28 -19.36 4.38
N TYR A 8 -7.80 -18.41 3.60
CA TYR A 8 -6.44 -17.85 3.75
C TYR A 8 -6.20 -17.23 5.13
N LEU A 9 -7.14 -16.42 5.64
CA LEU A 9 -7.02 -15.83 6.98
C LEU A 9 -7.02 -16.91 8.07
N ASN A 10 -7.80 -17.97 7.93
CA ASN A 10 -7.86 -19.07 8.91
C ASN A 10 -6.59 -19.93 8.94
N GLU A 11 -5.78 -19.93 7.87
CA GLU A 11 -4.53 -20.68 7.76
C GLU A 11 -3.31 -19.93 8.32
N MET A 12 -3.44 -18.63 8.61
CA MET A 12 -2.36 -17.84 9.19
C MET A 12 -2.20 -18.11 10.70
N PRO A 13 -0.97 -18.07 11.27
CA PRO A 13 -0.78 -18.20 12.71
C PRO A 13 -1.47 -17.03 13.45
N ALA A 14 -2.35 -17.36 14.39
CA ALA A 14 -3.05 -16.37 15.22
C ALA A 14 -2.13 -15.80 16.31
N LEU A 15 -2.18 -14.48 16.51
CA LEU A 15 -1.69 -13.82 17.72
C LEU A 15 -2.80 -13.76 18.77
N ASP A 16 -2.42 -13.30 19.97
CA ASP A 16 -3.37 -13.05 21.07
C ASP A 16 -4.57 -12.23 20.58
N ARG A 17 -5.78 -12.70 20.95
CA ARG A 17 -7.09 -12.16 20.52
C ARG A 17 -7.52 -12.46 19.07
N GLY A 18 -6.86 -13.38 18.36
CA GLY A 18 -7.33 -13.92 17.07
C GLY A 18 -6.99 -13.04 15.85
N TYR A 19 -5.91 -12.27 15.93
CA TYR A 19 -5.45 -11.41 14.82
C TYR A 19 -4.19 -11.98 14.16
N HIS A 20 -4.03 -11.74 12.85
CA HIS A 20 -2.84 -12.14 12.09
C HIS A 20 -1.98 -10.93 11.77
N ARG A 21 -0.67 -11.02 12.02
CA ARG A 21 0.29 -10.01 11.59
C ARG A 21 0.63 -10.28 10.12
N ILE A 22 0.08 -9.49 9.21
CA ILE A 22 0.44 -9.54 7.79
C ILE A 22 1.76 -8.81 7.59
N ASN A 23 2.72 -9.50 6.97
CA ASN A 23 4.00 -8.97 6.54
C ASN A 23 4.02 -8.75 5.01
N ARG A 24 5.15 -8.27 4.50
CA ARG A 24 5.31 -7.96 3.07
C ARG A 24 5.13 -9.20 2.18
N THR A 25 5.63 -10.35 2.60
CA THR A 25 5.45 -11.63 1.89
C THR A 25 3.99 -12.03 1.80
N ASP A 26 3.22 -11.88 2.89
CA ASP A 26 1.78 -12.19 2.90
C ASP A 26 1.00 -11.30 1.92
N LEU A 27 1.36 -10.01 1.85
CA LEU A 27 0.80 -9.08 0.87
C LEU A 27 1.09 -9.49 -0.57
N LEU A 28 2.34 -9.84 -0.85
CA LEU A 28 2.82 -10.21 -2.18
C LEU A 28 2.23 -11.55 -2.66
N ASN A 29 1.86 -12.44 -1.74
CA ASN A 29 1.25 -13.74 -2.05
C ASN A 29 -0.28 -13.68 -2.16
N GLY A 30 -0.91 -12.50 -2.13
CA GLY A 30 -2.35 -12.37 -2.26
C GLY A 30 -2.83 -12.60 -3.70
N ASP A 31 -3.63 -13.65 -3.93
CA ASP A 31 -4.14 -13.98 -5.26
C ASP A 31 -5.29 -13.07 -5.72
N GLY A 32 -5.06 -12.18 -6.69
CA GLY A 32 -6.07 -11.30 -7.31
C GLY A 32 -6.16 -9.90 -6.71
N LEU A 33 -6.61 -8.90 -7.48
CA LEU A 33 -6.49 -7.50 -7.06
C LEU A 33 -7.33 -7.13 -5.81
N PRO A 34 -8.60 -7.55 -5.66
CA PRO A 34 -9.35 -7.35 -4.41
C PRO A 34 -8.70 -7.99 -3.19
N GLN A 35 -8.03 -9.12 -3.41
CA GLN A 35 -7.30 -9.88 -2.42
C GLN A 35 -6.03 -9.16 -2.00
N THR A 36 -5.26 -8.66 -2.95
CA THR A 36 -4.11 -7.78 -2.72
C THR A 36 -4.49 -6.52 -1.96
N LEU A 37 -5.64 -5.90 -2.32
CA LEU A 37 -6.17 -4.76 -1.58
C LEU A 37 -6.46 -5.15 -0.12
N LEU A 38 -7.19 -6.24 0.11
CA LEU A 38 -7.52 -6.73 1.44
C LEU A 38 -6.26 -7.06 2.28
N ALA A 39 -5.24 -7.64 1.65
CA ALA A 39 -3.95 -7.88 2.30
C ALA A 39 -3.29 -6.56 2.75
N GLY A 40 -3.29 -5.54 1.90
CA GLY A 40 -2.79 -4.20 2.24
C GLY A 40 -3.56 -3.55 3.39
N TYR A 41 -4.85 -3.85 3.49
CA TYR A 41 -5.73 -3.40 4.57
C TYR A 41 -5.37 -3.97 5.93
N VAL A 42 -5.22 -5.29 6.00
CA VAL A 42 -4.86 -5.98 7.23
C VAL A 42 -3.44 -5.58 7.65
N TRP A 43 -2.50 -5.47 6.70
CA TRP A 43 -1.15 -4.98 6.98
C TRP A 43 -1.16 -3.62 7.68
N GLY A 44 -1.84 -2.62 7.11
CA GLY A 44 -1.86 -1.29 7.72
C GLY A 44 -2.62 -1.23 9.05
N THR A 45 -3.32 -2.29 9.47
CA THR A 45 -4.18 -2.31 10.69
C THR A 45 -3.37 -2.63 11.93
N GLY A 46 -2.25 -3.35 11.77
CA GLY A 46 -1.48 -3.87 12.89
C GLY A 46 -2.36 -4.71 13.84
N SER A 47 -1.97 -4.78 15.11
CA SER A 47 -2.70 -5.52 16.15
C SER A 47 -3.99 -4.83 16.64
N SER A 48 -4.40 -3.70 16.04
CA SER A 48 -5.53 -2.91 16.51
C SER A 48 -6.85 -3.39 15.90
N ALA A 49 -7.43 -4.39 16.56
CA ALA A 49 -8.79 -4.93 16.43
C ALA A 49 -9.87 -3.91 16.00
N PHE A 50 -9.86 -2.73 16.63
CA PHE A 50 -10.91 -1.72 16.48
C PHE A 50 -10.99 -1.13 15.07
N LEU A 51 -9.90 -1.19 14.30
CA LEU A 51 -9.84 -0.58 12.98
C LEU A 51 -10.38 -1.51 11.88
N VAL A 52 -10.59 -2.80 12.14
CA VAL A 52 -11.09 -3.76 11.14
C VAL A 52 -12.48 -3.35 10.62
N GLY A 53 -13.42 -3.02 11.52
CA GLY A 53 -14.76 -2.54 11.12
C GLY A 53 -14.74 -1.18 10.41
N ARG A 54 -13.79 -0.30 10.79
CA ARG A 54 -13.58 1.01 10.13
C ARG A 54 -13.08 0.84 8.69
N ARG A 55 -12.28 -0.20 8.44
CA ARG A 55 -11.58 -0.44 7.18
C ARG A 55 -12.36 -1.36 6.25
N ALA A 56 -13.16 -2.29 6.78
CA ALA A 56 -14.13 -3.07 6.02
C ALA A 56 -15.17 -2.21 5.27
N ARG A 57 -15.29 -0.93 5.63
CA ARG A 57 -16.16 0.03 4.92
C ARG A 57 -15.86 0.17 3.43
N VAL A 58 -14.64 -0.11 2.97
CA VAL A 58 -14.38 -0.10 1.53
C VAL A 58 -15.19 -1.16 0.80
N PHE A 59 -15.25 -2.38 1.35
CA PHE A 59 -16.02 -3.47 0.78
C PHE A 59 -17.53 -3.34 1.00
N ARG A 60 -17.93 -2.61 2.05
CA ARG A 60 -19.35 -2.37 2.37
C ARG A 60 -19.95 -1.21 1.58
N ASP A 61 -19.20 -0.12 1.44
CA ASP A 61 -19.71 1.17 0.93
C ASP A 61 -19.33 1.41 -0.54
N ASN A 62 -18.64 0.47 -1.18
CA ASN A 62 -18.43 0.40 -2.63
C ASN A 62 -18.95 -0.95 -3.13
N ASP A 63 -19.58 -0.96 -4.30
CA ASP A 63 -20.04 -2.19 -4.94
C ASP A 63 -18.85 -3.08 -5.37
N ALA A 64 -19.02 -4.40 -5.35
CA ALA A 64 -17.95 -5.35 -5.65
C ALA A 64 -17.43 -5.21 -7.09
N ALA A 65 -18.29 -4.95 -8.07
CA ALA A 65 -17.88 -4.70 -9.45
C ALA A 65 -17.08 -3.40 -9.55
N ARG A 66 -17.52 -2.34 -8.85
CA ARG A 66 -16.78 -1.08 -8.78
C ARG A 66 -15.38 -1.24 -8.19
N ILE A 67 -15.24 -2.04 -7.13
CA ILE A 67 -13.92 -2.35 -6.55
C ILE A 67 -13.05 -3.06 -7.57
N ALA A 68 -13.56 -4.12 -8.22
CA ALA A 68 -12.82 -4.86 -9.22
C ALA A 68 -12.38 -3.97 -10.40
N ASP A 69 -13.29 -3.18 -10.97
CA ASP A 69 -13.03 -2.30 -12.10
C ASP A 69 -11.96 -1.24 -11.76
N CYS A 70 -12.06 -0.60 -10.59
CA CYS A 70 -11.07 0.38 -10.16
C CYS A 70 -9.68 -0.24 -10.00
N LEU A 71 -9.59 -1.38 -9.31
CA LEU A 71 -8.30 -2.00 -9.07
C LEU A 71 -7.69 -2.52 -10.37
N GLN A 72 -8.51 -3.06 -11.28
CA GLN A 72 -8.09 -3.49 -12.61
C GLN A 72 -7.52 -2.33 -13.42
N GLY A 73 -8.23 -1.19 -13.46
CA GLY A 73 -7.76 0.01 -14.17
C GLY A 73 -6.45 0.55 -13.61
N VAL A 74 -6.27 0.54 -12.28
CA VAL A 74 -5.01 0.94 -11.64
C VAL A 74 -3.88 -0.03 -11.97
N ALA A 75 -4.14 -1.34 -11.93
CA ALA A 75 -3.15 -2.37 -12.28
C ALA A 75 -2.75 -2.30 -13.75
N GLU A 76 -3.67 -1.92 -14.65
CA GLU A 76 -3.38 -1.68 -16.07
C GLU A 76 -2.44 -0.50 -16.27
N GLU A 77 -2.63 0.61 -15.56
CA GLU A 77 -1.71 1.75 -15.62
C GLU A 77 -0.32 1.39 -15.05
N LEU A 78 -0.27 0.65 -13.93
CA LEU A 78 0.99 0.14 -13.39
C LEU A 78 1.76 -0.74 -14.39
N ARG A 79 1.07 -1.65 -15.07
CA ARG A 79 1.65 -2.52 -16.10
C ARG A 79 2.23 -1.73 -17.29
N LYS A 80 1.69 -0.55 -17.59
CA LYS A 80 2.19 0.32 -18.68
C LYS A 80 3.44 1.12 -18.34
N GLY A 81 3.82 1.22 -17.06
CA GLY A 81 4.87 2.17 -16.65
C GLY A 81 4.38 3.28 -15.72
N ASN A 82 3.07 3.53 -15.69
CA ASN A 82 2.47 4.79 -15.27
C ASN A 82 2.15 4.81 -13.77
N THR A 83 3.16 4.62 -12.92
CA THR A 83 2.98 4.46 -11.46
C THR A 83 2.36 5.70 -10.80
N VAL A 84 2.74 6.90 -11.25
CA VAL A 84 2.26 8.17 -10.68
C VAL A 84 0.81 8.44 -11.09
N GLU A 85 0.47 8.15 -12.34
CA GLU A 85 -0.89 8.24 -12.88
C GLU A 85 -1.81 7.22 -12.21
N ALA A 86 -1.31 5.99 -11.99
CA ALA A 86 -2.02 4.96 -11.25
C ALA A 86 -2.38 5.45 -9.84
N TYR A 87 -1.41 6.01 -9.09
CA TYR A 87 -1.66 6.66 -7.79
C TYR A 87 -2.66 7.81 -7.89
N GLY A 88 -2.44 8.75 -8.81
CA GLY A 88 -3.29 9.92 -9.01
C GLY A 88 -4.74 9.55 -9.31
N SER A 89 -4.97 8.49 -10.11
CA SER A 89 -6.30 8.02 -10.46
C SER A 89 -7.14 7.56 -9.25
N MET A 90 -6.49 7.18 -8.14
CA MET A 90 -7.14 6.73 -6.91
C MET A 90 -7.53 7.88 -5.96
N LEU A 91 -6.98 9.09 -6.16
CA LEU A 91 -7.31 10.26 -5.35
C LEU A 91 -8.79 10.67 -5.48
N ARG A 92 -9.33 11.36 -4.46
CA ARG A 92 -10.73 11.77 -4.44
C ARG A 92 -11.05 12.63 -5.68
N GLY A 93 -12.15 12.28 -6.37
CA GLY A 93 -12.58 12.98 -7.58
C GLY A 93 -12.09 12.35 -8.88
N ASN A 94 -11.16 11.37 -8.80
CA ASN A 94 -10.61 10.70 -9.96
C ASN A 94 -11.26 9.33 -10.23
N PRO A 95 -11.08 8.77 -11.45
CA PRO A 95 -11.86 7.61 -11.93
C PRO A 95 -11.75 6.34 -11.10
N ASN A 96 -10.64 6.12 -10.38
CA ASN A 96 -10.38 4.92 -9.59
C ASN A 96 -10.49 5.16 -8.08
N ASN A 97 -11.12 6.27 -7.66
CA ASN A 97 -11.36 6.51 -6.25
C ASN A 97 -12.37 5.51 -5.67
N LEU A 98 -11.99 4.91 -4.54
CA LEU A 98 -12.86 4.06 -3.71
C LEU A 98 -13.12 4.75 -2.37
N LYS A 99 -14.38 4.79 -1.94
CA LYS A 99 -14.76 5.40 -0.66
C LYS A 99 -14.05 4.68 0.48
N HIS A 100 -13.54 5.46 1.44
CA HIS A 100 -12.81 4.99 2.62
C HIS A 100 -11.45 4.33 2.35
N LEU A 101 -11.02 4.25 1.09
CA LEU A 101 -9.66 3.87 0.73
C LEU A 101 -8.77 5.11 0.78
N GLY A 102 -7.81 5.12 1.70
CA GLY A 102 -6.91 6.24 1.94
C GLY A 102 -5.60 6.14 1.14
N PRO A 103 -4.86 7.25 1.03
CA PRO A 103 -3.62 7.37 0.23
C PRO A 103 -2.55 6.33 0.59
N SER A 104 -2.34 6.06 1.88
CA SER A 104 -1.39 5.03 2.32
C SER A 104 -1.77 3.61 1.87
N PHE A 105 -3.07 3.32 1.74
CA PHE A 105 -3.53 2.02 1.27
C PHE A 105 -3.48 1.93 -0.25
N PHE A 106 -3.64 3.06 -0.97
CA PHE A 106 -3.37 3.13 -2.41
C PHE A 106 -1.94 2.64 -2.66
N THR A 107 -0.93 3.22 -2.01
CA THR A 107 0.47 2.87 -2.27
C THR A 107 0.81 1.44 -1.85
N LYS A 108 0.16 0.89 -0.81
CA LYS A 108 0.30 -0.54 -0.44
C LYS A 108 -0.26 -1.47 -1.51
N PHE A 109 -1.41 -1.13 -2.08
CA PHE A 109 -1.95 -1.85 -3.21
C PHE A 109 -1.03 -1.73 -4.43
N LEU A 110 -0.55 -0.53 -4.75
CA LEU A 110 0.36 -0.31 -5.88
C LEU A 110 1.65 -1.14 -5.74
N TYR A 111 2.27 -1.13 -4.56
CA TYR A 111 3.47 -1.93 -4.28
C TYR A 111 3.26 -3.41 -4.57
N ALA A 112 2.11 -3.94 -4.18
CA ALA A 112 1.82 -5.35 -4.33
C ALA A 112 1.40 -5.73 -5.76
N ALA A 113 0.61 -4.88 -6.41
CA ALA A 113 0.25 -5.04 -7.82
C ALA A 113 1.45 -4.88 -8.76
N ASP A 114 2.45 -4.07 -8.41
CA ASP A 114 3.71 -3.93 -9.15
C ASP A 114 4.59 -5.18 -9.07
N ALA A 115 4.42 -6.00 -8.04
CA ALA A 115 5.16 -7.27 -7.90
C ALA A 115 4.58 -8.40 -8.76
N GLU A 116 3.38 -8.25 -9.32
CA GLU A 116 2.74 -9.28 -10.13
C GLU A 116 3.51 -9.47 -11.45
N GLY A 117 4.32 -10.54 -11.51
CA GLY A 117 5.15 -10.88 -12.68
C GLY A 117 6.55 -10.24 -12.70
N ALA A 118 6.96 -9.53 -11.65
CA ALA A 118 8.28 -8.90 -11.53
C ALA A 118 8.77 -8.85 -10.07
N GLN A 119 10.03 -8.44 -9.85
CA GLN A 119 10.44 -8.06 -8.49
C GLN A 119 9.82 -6.71 -8.13
N PRO A 120 9.26 -6.54 -6.93
CA PRO A 120 8.70 -5.26 -6.51
C PRO A 120 9.77 -4.18 -6.47
N GLY A 121 9.36 -2.94 -6.76
CA GLY A 121 10.23 -1.79 -6.51
C GLY A 121 10.01 -0.57 -7.41
N ARG A 122 9.08 -0.59 -8.38
CA ARG A 122 8.70 0.62 -9.13
C ARG A 122 7.66 1.44 -8.37
N ALA A 123 6.71 0.76 -7.72
CA ALA A 123 5.85 1.38 -6.73
C ALA A 123 6.45 1.15 -5.34
N LEU A 124 6.48 2.20 -4.51
CA LEU A 124 6.89 2.14 -3.11
C LEU A 124 5.79 2.70 -2.23
N ILE A 125 5.79 2.30 -0.96
CA ILE A 125 4.78 2.69 0.00
C ILE A 125 5.12 4.08 0.54
N LEU A 126 4.14 4.99 0.47
CA LEU A 126 4.14 6.22 1.23
C LEU A 126 3.07 6.11 2.30
N ASP A 127 3.49 5.99 3.56
CA ASP A 127 2.58 6.00 4.70
C ASP A 127 3.02 6.97 5.76
N GLN A 128 2.29 7.02 6.88
CA GLN A 128 2.57 8.00 7.92
C GLN A 128 3.96 7.88 8.52
N PHE A 129 4.55 6.69 8.57
CA PHE A 129 5.88 6.51 9.15
C PHE A 129 6.94 6.89 8.12
N VAL A 130 6.74 6.54 6.85
CA VAL A 130 7.60 7.05 5.77
C VAL A 130 7.55 8.57 5.71
N ALA A 131 6.38 9.19 5.80
CA ALA A 131 6.23 10.65 5.81
C ALA A 131 6.88 11.31 7.03
N VAL A 132 6.80 10.69 8.21
CA VAL A 132 7.52 11.14 9.41
C VAL A 132 9.04 11.07 9.20
N ALA A 133 9.55 9.99 8.63
CA ALA A 133 10.97 9.84 8.35
C ALA A 133 11.48 10.82 7.29
N LEU A 134 10.72 11.04 6.21
CA LEU A 134 11.07 12.05 5.18
C LEU A 134 11.16 13.46 5.77
N LYS A 135 10.29 13.79 6.72
CA LYS A 135 10.37 15.06 7.43
C LYS A 135 11.61 15.14 8.33
N ASP A 136 11.89 14.08 9.07
CA ASP A 136 12.99 14.06 10.06
C ASP A 136 14.38 14.00 9.41
N ILE A 137 14.56 13.14 8.40
CA ILE A 137 15.84 12.87 7.75
C ILE A 137 16.13 13.92 6.67
N ASP A 138 15.15 14.20 5.81
CA ASP A 138 15.33 15.01 4.59
C ASP A 138 14.67 16.39 4.66
N GLY A 139 13.94 16.71 5.75
CA GLY A 139 13.30 18.00 5.93
C GLY A 139 12.05 18.24 5.06
N TRP A 140 11.40 17.17 4.57
CA TRP A 140 10.22 17.31 3.71
C TRP A 140 9.04 17.93 4.47
N ASP A 141 8.38 18.91 3.85
CA ASP A 141 7.15 19.52 4.39
C ASP A 141 5.91 18.90 3.73
N ILE A 142 5.58 17.67 4.15
CA ILE A 142 4.43 16.92 3.65
C ILE A 142 3.49 16.51 4.78
N SER A 143 2.20 16.33 4.45
CA SER A 143 1.21 15.83 5.40
C SER A 143 1.61 14.44 5.95
N ARG A 144 1.55 14.24 7.27
CA ARG A 144 1.78 12.92 7.89
C ARG A 144 0.81 11.86 7.38
N THR A 145 -0.43 12.21 7.03
CA THR A 145 -1.47 11.21 6.69
C THR A 145 -2.01 11.34 5.27
N GLY A 146 -1.46 12.26 4.47
CA GLY A 146 -1.94 12.58 3.13
C GLY A 146 -3.30 13.30 3.10
N PRO A 147 -4.00 13.30 1.95
CA PRO A 147 -3.51 12.82 0.66
C PRO A 147 -2.25 13.57 0.22
N TRP A 148 -1.33 12.85 -0.42
CA TRP A 148 -0.16 13.45 -1.05
C TRP A 148 -0.49 13.71 -2.51
N GLU A 149 -0.05 14.84 -3.06
CA GLU A 149 -0.20 15.12 -4.47
C GLU A 149 0.59 14.11 -5.31
N PRO A 150 0.20 13.84 -6.58
CA PRO A 150 0.94 12.92 -7.44
C PRO A 150 2.44 13.26 -7.54
N ASN A 151 2.78 14.54 -7.64
CA ASN A 151 4.18 14.99 -7.67
C ASN A 151 4.94 14.65 -6.38
N THR A 152 4.30 14.76 -5.21
CA THR A 152 4.93 14.35 -3.94
C THR A 152 5.22 12.85 -3.91
N TYR A 153 4.32 12.05 -4.48
CA TYR A 153 4.54 10.61 -4.60
C TYR A 153 5.65 10.29 -5.62
N GLU A 154 5.69 11.00 -6.75
CA GLU A 154 6.77 10.90 -7.75
C GLU A 154 8.14 11.25 -7.15
N ASP A 155 8.23 12.37 -6.44
CA ASP A 155 9.44 12.81 -5.74
C ASP A 155 9.92 11.73 -4.77
N TRP A 156 8.99 11.09 -4.04
CA TRP A 156 9.32 10.01 -3.10
C TRP A 156 9.93 8.81 -3.82
N LEU A 157 9.31 8.36 -4.91
CA LEU A 157 9.84 7.27 -5.72
C LEU A 157 11.25 7.61 -6.23
N ALA A 158 11.41 8.80 -6.84
CA ALA A 158 12.70 9.24 -7.37
C ALA A 158 13.79 9.30 -6.29
N HIS A 159 13.46 9.83 -5.11
CA HIS A 159 14.38 9.92 -3.96
C HIS A 159 14.83 8.54 -3.47
N ALA A 160 13.88 7.62 -3.25
CA ALA A 160 14.20 6.27 -2.79
C ALA A 160 15.00 5.49 -3.84
N HIS A 161 14.67 5.61 -5.13
CA HIS A 161 15.42 4.98 -6.22
C HIS A 161 16.84 5.53 -6.33
N ARG A 162 17.04 6.83 -6.15
CA ARG A 162 18.37 7.43 -6.14
C ARG A 162 19.23 6.86 -5.01
N ILE A 163 18.70 6.84 -3.77
CA ILE A 163 19.40 6.23 -2.62
C ILE A 163 19.71 4.75 -2.90
N ALA A 164 18.75 4.00 -3.43
CA ALA A 164 18.93 2.58 -3.73
C ALA A 164 20.06 2.36 -4.76
N SER A 165 20.13 3.22 -5.77
CA SER A 165 21.20 3.21 -6.77
C SER A 165 22.56 3.55 -6.15
N ASP A 166 22.62 4.58 -5.31
CA ASP A 166 23.85 5.04 -4.67
C ASP A 166 24.41 3.98 -3.70
N GLU A 167 23.54 3.28 -2.97
CA GLU A 167 23.88 2.27 -1.96
C GLU A 167 23.96 0.83 -2.51
N GLY A 168 23.59 0.60 -3.77
CA GLY A 168 23.58 -0.73 -4.38
C GLY A 168 22.56 -1.70 -3.75
N VAL A 169 21.44 -1.16 -3.24
CA VAL A 169 20.36 -1.94 -2.60
C VAL A 169 19.07 -1.87 -3.42
N ARG A 170 18.05 -2.61 -2.98
CA ARG A 170 16.72 -2.53 -3.59
C ARG A 170 15.97 -1.27 -3.13
N PRO A 171 15.16 -0.64 -3.99
CA PRO A 171 14.33 0.51 -3.61
C PRO A 171 13.39 0.24 -2.43
N ASP A 172 12.83 -0.97 -2.33
CA ASP A 172 11.95 -1.35 -1.23
C ASP A 172 12.68 -1.59 0.10
N ALA A 173 14.00 -1.81 0.07
CA ALA A 173 14.83 -1.80 1.27
C ALA A 173 15.00 -0.38 1.82
N VAL A 174 15.14 0.63 0.95
CA VAL A 174 15.16 2.05 1.35
C VAL A 174 13.84 2.43 1.99
N GLU A 175 12.72 2.11 1.34
CA GLU A 175 11.38 2.32 1.90
C GLU A 175 11.22 1.68 3.30
N MET A 176 11.70 0.44 3.47
CA MET A 176 11.67 -0.25 4.76
C MET A 176 12.52 0.46 5.83
N ALA A 177 13.66 1.02 5.47
CA ALA A 177 14.50 1.80 6.38
C ALA A 177 13.77 3.06 6.88
N TYR A 178 13.17 3.82 5.96
CA TYR A 178 12.36 5.01 6.31
C TYR A 178 11.17 4.63 7.19
N PHE A 179 10.46 3.55 6.85
CA PHE A 179 9.34 3.07 7.66
C PHE A 179 9.77 2.72 9.09
N ASN A 180 10.89 2.00 9.27
CA ASN A 180 11.37 1.62 10.59
C ASN A 180 11.79 2.85 11.41
N HIS A 181 12.55 3.78 10.82
CA HIS A 181 12.93 5.04 11.46
C HIS A 181 11.70 5.84 11.91
N GLY A 182 10.77 6.08 10.99
CA GLY A 182 9.55 6.84 11.29
C GLY A 182 8.66 6.19 12.35
N ARG A 183 8.68 4.85 12.45
CA ARG A 183 7.97 4.11 13.50
C ARG A 183 8.64 4.23 14.88
N GLU A 184 9.95 4.42 14.93
CA GLU A 184 10.69 4.59 16.19
C GLU A 184 10.45 5.97 16.81
N ILE A 185 10.27 6.99 15.97
CA ILE A 185 10.12 8.39 16.42
C ILE A 185 8.67 8.93 16.40
N GLY A 186 7.71 8.18 15.87
CA GLY A 186 6.36 8.68 15.52
C GLY A 186 5.19 7.93 16.12
#